data_AF-A0A453HJ47-F1
#
_entry.id   AF-A0A453HJ47-F1
#
_cell.length_a   1.000
_cell.length_b   1.000
_cell.length_c   1.000
_cell.angle_alpha   90.00
_cell.angle_beta   90.00
_cell.angle_gamma   90.00
#
_symmetry.space_group_name_H-M   'P 1'
#
loop_
_entity.id
_entity.type
_entity.pdbx_description
1 polymer ?
#
loop_
_entity_poly.entity_id
_entity_poly.type
_entity_poly.pdbx_seq_one_letter_code
_entity_poly.pdbx_strand_id
1 'polypeptide(L)'
;GKAVASTVAECERAPSQGETKSTASTAGSGADIRLGNVTGVHGGKVTRPVSCHQSLFPYLVYYCHSVPKARVYEADITAADSGQKINHGVAICHLDTSDWSPAHGAFIALGGKPGKIEVCHWIFEGDMTWTVAD
;
A
#
# COMPACT_ATOMS: atom_id res chain seq x y z
N GLY A 1 15.97 -27.48 4.33
CA GLY A 1 14.55 -27.44 3.94
C GLY A 1 14.23 -26.08 3.31
N LYS A 2 13.26 -26.01 2.39
CA LYS A 2 12.94 -24.76 1.65
C LYS A 2 12.63 -23.56 2.57
N ALA A 3 11.98 -23.78 3.72
CA ALA A 3 11.70 -22.75 4.71
C ALA A 3 12.99 -22.13 5.30
N VAL A 4 13.92 -22.96 5.76
CA VAL A 4 15.23 -22.51 6.30
C VAL A 4 16.03 -21.75 5.25
N ALA A 5 16.04 -22.23 4.00
CA ALA A 5 16.74 -21.54 2.92
C ALA A 5 16.11 -20.17 2.58
N SER A 6 14.78 -20.05 2.63
CA SER A 6 14.07 -18.78 2.45
C SER A 6 14.42 -17.78 3.56
N THR A 7 14.42 -18.23 4.81
CA THR A 7 14.78 -17.37 5.97
C THR A 7 16.22 -16.90 5.89
N VAL A 8 17.16 -17.79 5.53
CA VAL A 8 18.58 -17.43 5.38
C VAL A 8 18.77 -16.43 4.23
N ALA A 9 18.10 -16.65 3.08
CA ALA A 9 18.16 -15.71 1.97
C ALA A 9 17.58 -14.32 2.30
N GLU A 10 16.58 -14.25 3.19
CA GLU A 10 16.07 -12.98 3.71
C GLU A 10 17.10 -12.25 4.60
N CYS A 11 17.89 -12.98 5.39
CA CYS A 11 18.97 -12.42 6.21
C CYS A 11 20.20 -11.99 5.40
N GLU A 12 20.48 -12.66 4.29
CA GLU A 12 21.65 -12.39 3.43
C GLU A 12 21.42 -11.22 2.44
N ARG A 13 20.17 -10.74 2.30
CA ARG A 13 19.83 -9.65 1.39
C ARG A 13 20.38 -8.31 1.94
N ALA A 14 21.20 -7.62 1.13
CA ALA A 14 21.65 -6.27 1.44
C ALA A 14 20.46 -5.31 1.65
N PRO A 15 20.54 -4.36 2.60
CA PRO A 15 19.50 -3.35 2.78
C PRO A 15 19.28 -2.60 1.46
N SER A 16 18.05 -2.62 0.94
CA SER A 16 17.70 -1.74 -0.18
C SER A 16 17.69 -0.29 0.31
N GLN A 17 18.19 0.64 -0.50
CA GLN A 17 17.80 2.03 -0.33
C GLN A 17 16.28 2.09 -0.43
N GLY A 18 15.65 2.57 0.63
CA GLY A 18 14.20 2.61 0.74
C GLY A 18 13.73 4.01 1.02
N GLU A 19 12.53 4.32 0.56
CA GLU A 19 11.88 5.61 0.73
C GLU A 19 10.47 5.42 1.27
N THR A 20 10.00 6.41 2.03
CA THR A 20 8.64 6.45 2.56
C THR A 20 7.74 7.22 1.61
N LYS A 21 6.61 6.63 1.25
CA LYS A 21 5.57 7.25 0.42
C LYS A 21 4.27 7.34 1.20
N SER A 22 3.53 8.43 1.01
CA SER A 22 2.21 8.67 1.63
C SER A 22 1.34 9.52 0.71
N THR A 23 0.03 9.40 0.86
CA THR A 23 -0.91 10.31 0.20
C THR A 23 -0.79 11.70 0.83
N ALA A 24 -0.72 12.73 0.00
CA ALA A 24 -0.40 14.08 0.45
C ALA A 24 -1.46 14.73 1.36
N SER A 25 -2.75 14.39 1.17
CA SER A 25 -3.85 14.91 1.98
C SER A 25 -5.11 14.05 1.88
N THR A 26 -6.17 14.42 2.59
CA THR A 26 -7.52 13.85 2.47
C THR A 26 -8.36 14.40 1.30
N ALA A 27 -7.82 15.31 0.48
CA ALA A 27 -8.55 15.91 -0.65
C ALA A 27 -9.05 14.86 -1.66
N GLY A 28 -10.34 14.92 -2.00
CA GLY A 28 -11.03 13.96 -2.87
C GLY A 28 -11.76 12.84 -2.15
N SER A 29 -11.54 12.67 -0.83
CA SER A 29 -12.27 11.67 -0.04
C SER A 29 -13.77 11.97 -0.02
N GLY A 30 -14.58 10.97 -0.36
CA GLY A 30 -16.05 11.09 -0.40
C GLY A 30 -16.62 11.89 -1.59
N ALA A 31 -15.77 12.33 -2.52
CA ALA A 31 -16.17 13.05 -3.72
C ALA A 31 -15.93 12.20 -4.98
N ASP A 32 -16.58 12.60 -6.08
CA ASP A 32 -16.27 12.04 -7.40
C ASP A 32 -14.90 12.54 -7.85
N ILE A 33 -13.99 11.59 -8.11
CA ILE A 33 -12.62 11.85 -8.55
C ILE A 33 -12.32 11.13 -9.86
N ARG A 34 -11.27 11.59 -10.55
CA ARG A 34 -10.61 10.82 -11.61
C ARG A 34 -9.14 10.63 -11.31
N LEU A 35 -8.62 9.48 -11.70
CA LEU A 35 -7.19 9.19 -11.66
C LEU A 35 -6.54 9.79 -12.90
N GLY A 36 -5.52 10.62 -12.68
CA GLY A 36 -4.64 11.15 -13.71
C GLY A 36 -3.51 10.17 -14.01
N ASN A 37 -2.27 10.66 -14.01
CA ASN A 37 -1.09 9.82 -14.20
C ASN A 37 -0.97 8.80 -13.05
N VAL A 38 -0.83 7.51 -13.39
CA VAL A 38 -0.62 6.41 -12.43
C VAL A 38 0.72 5.75 -12.74
N THR A 39 1.63 5.75 -11.76
CA THR A 39 2.98 5.20 -11.89
C THR A 39 3.19 4.12 -10.85
N GLY A 40 3.71 2.97 -11.27
CA GLY A 40 4.08 1.89 -10.35
C GLY A 40 5.46 2.12 -9.76
N VAL A 41 5.56 2.12 -8.44
CA VAL A 41 6.85 2.14 -7.71
C VAL A 41 7.65 0.89 -8.09
N HIS A 42 8.97 1.02 -8.18
CA HIS A 42 9.89 -0.03 -8.64
C HIS A 42 9.55 -0.53 -10.05
N GLY A 43 9.10 0.38 -10.92
CA GLY A 43 8.61 0.06 -12.26
C GLY A 43 7.38 -0.87 -12.25
N GLY A 44 6.56 -0.79 -11.21
CA GLY A 44 5.34 -1.61 -11.04
C GLY A 44 5.58 -3.08 -10.71
N LYS A 45 6.83 -3.46 -10.39
CA LYS A 45 7.16 -4.84 -9.99
C LYS A 45 6.58 -5.15 -8.62
N VAL A 46 6.38 -6.46 -8.37
CA VAL A 46 6.00 -6.93 -7.04
C VAL A 46 7.16 -6.67 -6.08
N THR A 47 6.86 -6.02 -4.96
CA THR A 47 7.82 -5.69 -3.91
C THR A 47 7.33 -6.21 -2.56
N ARG A 48 8.15 -5.99 -1.53
CA ARG A 48 7.87 -6.33 -0.13
C ARG A 48 7.86 -5.07 0.74
N PRO A 49 6.90 -4.16 0.54
CA PRO A 49 6.86 -2.92 1.30
C PRO A 49 6.49 -3.18 2.76
N VAL A 50 6.79 -2.21 3.61
CA VAL A 50 6.26 -2.14 4.97
C VAL A 50 5.16 -1.09 4.98
N SER A 51 3.98 -1.44 5.45
CA SER A 51 2.88 -0.48 5.67
C SER A 51 2.87 -0.07 7.13
N CYS A 52 2.85 1.22 7.40
CA CYS A 52 2.84 1.81 8.73
C CYS A 52 1.58 2.67 8.89
N HIS A 53 0.80 2.37 9.92
CA HIS A 53 -0.45 3.05 10.23
C HIS A 53 -0.30 3.89 11.49
N GLN A 54 -0.75 5.14 11.43
CA GLN A 54 -0.75 6.00 12.60
C GLN A 54 -1.72 5.43 13.64
N SER A 55 -1.22 5.20 14.85
CA SER A 55 -2.02 4.70 15.97
C SER A 55 -2.42 5.86 16.89
N LEU A 56 -3.65 5.82 17.41
CA LEU A 56 -4.14 6.84 18.32
C LEU A 56 -3.53 6.66 19.72
N PHE A 57 -2.40 7.32 19.96
CA PHE A 57 -1.69 7.36 21.24
C PHE A 57 -1.39 8.80 21.67
N PRO A 58 -1.08 9.07 22.96
CA PRO A 58 -0.72 10.41 23.45
C PRO A 58 0.52 11.05 22.79
N TYR A 59 1.27 10.28 22.02
CA TYR A 59 2.42 10.70 21.21
C TYR A 59 2.37 9.96 19.87
N LEU A 60 3.13 10.44 18.88
CA LEU A 60 3.14 9.87 17.54
C LEU A 60 3.70 8.44 17.56
N VAL A 61 2.84 7.47 17.21
CA VAL A 61 3.19 6.04 17.13
C VAL A 61 2.69 5.49 15.81
N TYR A 62 3.55 4.72 15.16
CA TYR A 62 3.21 3.94 13.97
C TYR A 62 3.17 2.45 14.29
N TYR A 63 2.07 1.80 13.93
CA TYR A 63 1.99 0.35 13.85
C TYR A 63 2.38 -0.10 12.44
N CYS A 64 3.51 -0.78 12.31
CA CYS A 64 4.05 -1.22 11.02
C CYS A 64 3.94 -2.73 10.84
N HIS A 65 3.67 -3.17 9.61
CA HIS A 65 3.68 -4.58 9.22
C HIS A 65 4.23 -4.77 7.81
N SER A 66 4.90 -5.91 7.59
CA SER A 66 5.43 -6.29 6.28
C SER A 66 4.31 -6.78 5.38
N VAL A 67 4.30 -6.34 4.12
CA VAL A 67 3.37 -6.80 3.10
C VAL A 67 4.16 -7.57 2.02
N PRO A 68 4.28 -8.91 2.13
CA PRO A 68 5.29 -9.67 1.40
C PRO A 68 5.02 -9.85 -0.11
N LYS A 69 3.81 -9.56 -0.59
CA LYS A 69 3.49 -9.58 -2.02
C LYS A 69 2.55 -8.43 -2.34
N ALA A 70 3.12 -7.27 -2.60
CA ALA A 70 2.35 -6.09 -2.98
C ALA A 70 2.94 -5.34 -4.17
N ARG A 71 2.09 -4.51 -4.78
CA ARG A 71 2.50 -3.43 -5.68
C ARG A 71 2.09 -2.11 -5.05
N VAL A 72 2.94 -1.10 -5.20
CA VAL A 72 2.67 0.28 -4.75
C VAL A 72 2.58 1.17 -5.98
N TYR A 73 1.60 2.07 -5.97
CA TYR A 73 1.35 3.01 -7.05
C TYR A 73 1.27 4.42 -6.51
N GLU A 74 1.76 5.37 -7.29
CA GLU A 74 1.54 6.79 -7.09
C GLU A 74 0.57 7.28 -8.18
N ALA A 75 -0.41 8.08 -7.79
CA ALA A 75 -1.45 8.55 -8.69
C ALA A 75 -1.76 10.03 -8.46
N ASP A 76 -1.90 10.77 -9.55
CA ASP A 76 -2.55 12.07 -9.49
C ASP A 76 -4.05 11.87 -9.31
N ILE A 77 -4.63 12.53 -8.30
CA ILE A 77 -6.08 12.55 -8.09
C ILE A 77 -6.60 13.90 -8.55
N THR A 78 -7.60 13.87 -9.42
CA THR A 78 -8.22 15.06 -10.02
C THR A 78 -9.70 15.15 -9.67
N ALA A 79 -10.22 16.36 -9.55
CA ALA A 79 -11.66 16.59 -9.38
C ALA A 79 -12.42 16.18 -10.67
N ALA A 80 -13.52 15.44 -10.52
CA ALA A 80 -14.25 14.90 -11.68
C ALA A 80 -15.00 15.94 -12.52
N ASP A 81 -15.20 17.16 -12.04
CA ASP A 81 -15.88 18.22 -12.79
C ASP A 81 -14.90 19.05 -13.63
N SER A 82 -13.77 19.44 -13.04
CA SER A 82 -12.81 20.39 -13.58
C SER A 82 -11.57 19.72 -14.17
N GLY A 83 -11.28 18.46 -13.79
CA GLY A 83 -10.03 17.79 -14.14
C GLY A 83 -8.80 18.38 -13.44
N GLN A 84 -8.97 19.34 -12.52
CA GLN A 84 -7.87 19.92 -11.77
C GLN A 84 -7.26 18.87 -10.83
N LYS A 85 -5.94 18.76 -10.78
CA LYS A 85 -5.23 17.95 -9.79
C LYS A 85 -5.49 18.52 -8.40
N ILE A 86 -6.09 17.70 -7.54
CA ILE A 86 -6.44 18.04 -6.15
C ILE A 86 -5.58 17.31 -5.13
N ASN A 87 -4.94 16.20 -5.51
CA ASN A 87 -4.14 15.43 -4.58
C ASN A 87 -3.07 14.58 -5.27
N HIS A 88 -2.08 14.14 -4.50
CA HIS A 88 -1.12 13.08 -4.84
C HIS A 88 -1.42 11.88 -3.96
N GLY A 89 -1.90 10.80 -4.55
CA GLY A 89 -2.31 9.57 -3.86
C GLY A 89 -1.26 8.49 -3.95
N VAL A 90 -1.09 7.73 -2.87
CA VAL A 90 -0.30 6.49 -2.85
C VAL A 90 -1.25 5.34 -2.56
N ALA A 91 -1.24 4.33 -3.41
CA ALA A 91 -2.05 3.12 -3.24
C ALA A 91 -1.16 1.90 -3.11
N ILE A 92 -1.58 0.94 -2.28
CA ILE A 92 -0.97 -0.37 -2.16
C ILE A 92 -1.99 -1.43 -2.55
N CYS A 93 -1.55 -2.40 -3.34
CA CYS A 93 -2.32 -3.58 -3.72
C CYS A 93 -1.67 -4.82 -3.11
N HIS A 94 -2.40 -5.50 -2.22
CA HIS A 94 -2.06 -6.79 -1.64
C HIS A 94 -2.41 -7.88 -2.66
N LEU A 95 -1.39 -8.50 -3.25
CA LEU A 95 -1.56 -9.52 -4.30
C LEU A 95 -1.80 -10.92 -3.74
N ASP A 96 -1.47 -11.14 -2.46
CA ASP A 96 -1.68 -12.40 -1.77
C ASP A 96 -2.36 -12.14 -0.44
N THR A 97 -3.65 -12.44 -0.40
CA THR A 97 -4.51 -12.29 0.77
C THR A 97 -4.79 -13.62 1.46
N SER A 98 -4.00 -14.67 1.16
CA SER A 98 -4.27 -16.05 1.63
C SER A 98 -4.27 -16.16 3.16
N ASP A 99 -3.44 -15.35 3.83
CA ASP A 99 -3.32 -15.34 5.29
C ASP A 99 -4.33 -14.40 5.98
N TRP A 100 -5.17 -13.71 5.21
CA TRP A 100 -6.16 -12.79 5.78
C TRP A 100 -7.31 -13.57 6.41
N SER A 101 -7.86 -13.04 7.50
CA SER A 101 -9.07 -13.60 8.10
C SER A 101 -10.21 -13.61 7.08
N PRO A 102 -11.00 -14.69 6.97
CA PRO A 102 -12.22 -14.69 6.16
C PRO A 102 -13.22 -13.60 6.55
N ALA A 103 -13.16 -13.09 7.79
CA ALA A 103 -13.98 -11.99 8.29
C ALA A 103 -13.34 -10.61 8.09
N HIS A 104 -12.22 -10.51 7.36
CA HIS A 104 -11.55 -9.24 7.09
C HIS A 104 -12.49 -8.29 6.34
N GLY A 105 -12.56 -7.02 6.76
CA GLY A 105 -13.51 -6.04 6.24
C GLY A 105 -13.47 -5.86 4.72
N ALA A 106 -12.29 -6.05 4.11
CA ALA A 106 -12.14 -6.04 2.65
C ALA A 106 -13.01 -7.09 1.95
N PHE A 107 -13.14 -8.31 2.50
CA PHE A 107 -13.97 -9.36 1.90
C PHE A 107 -15.47 -9.11 2.11
N ILE A 108 -15.83 -8.34 3.14
CA ILE A 108 -17.20 -7.90 3.35
C ILE A 108 -17.56 -6.81 2.33
N ALA A 109 -16.66 -5.85 2.12
CA ALA A 109 -16.90 -4.70 1.23
C ALA A 109 -16.79 -5.06 -0.26
N LEU A 110 -15.79 -5.85 -0.65
CA LEU A 110 -15.49 -6.18 -2.05
C LEU A 110 -16.00 -7.57 -2.46
N GLY A 111 -16.44 -8.38 -1.50
CA GLY A 111 -16.68 -9.81 -1.70
C GLY A 111 -15.39 -10.63 -1.72
N GLY A 112 -15.48 -11.90 -2.14
CA GLY A 112 -14.33 -12.78 -2.26
C GLY A 112 -13.96 -13.51 -0.96
N LYS A 113 -12.76 -14.10 -0.94
CA LYS A 113 -12.23 -14.94 0.14
C LYS A 113 -10.70 -14.81 0.20
N PRO A 114 -10.06 -15.17 1.33
CA PRO A 114 -8.60 -15.23 1.43
C PRO A 114 -7.97 -15.97 0.26
N GLY A 115 -6.98 -15.35 -0.38
CA GLY A 115 -6.21 -15.91 -1.50
C GLY A 115 -6.98 -16.02 -2.82
N LYS A 116 -8.18 -15.44 -2.91
CA LYS A 116 -9.01 -15.44 -4.14
C LYS A 116 -9.09 -14.10 -4.84
N ILE A 117 -8.80 -13.02 -4.13
CA ILE A 117 -8.80 -11.67 -4.68
C ILE A 117 -7.58 -10.89 -4.21
N GLU A 118 -7.14 -9.99 -5.07
CA GLU A 118 -6.22 -8.91 -4.70
C GLU A 118 -7.02 -7.79 -4.03
N VAL A 119 -6.44 -7.13 -3.04
CA VAL A 119 -7.08 -6.02 -2.34
C VAL A 119 -6.20 -4.79 -2.44
N CYS A 120 -6.72 -3.73 -3.04
CA CYS A 120 -6.05 -2.44 -3.13
C CYS A 120 -6.70 -1.42 -2.22
N HIS A 121 -5.90 -0.55 -1.62
CA HIS A 121 -6.39 0.61 -0.89
C HIS A 121 -5.40 1.76 -0.96
N TRP A 122 -5.91 2.98 -0.75
CA TRP A 122 -5.07 4.16 -0.55
C TRP A 122 -4.33 4.05 0.79
N ILE A 123 -3.08 4.50 0.81
CA ILE A 123 -2.38 4.87 2.04
C ILE A 123 -2.99 6.20 2.48
N PHE A 124 -3.53 6.28 3.70
CA PHE A 124 -4.19 7.48 4.17
C PHE A 124 -3.20 8.61 4.49
N GLU A 125 -3.70 9.84 4.55
CA GLU A 125 -2.94 10.95 5.14
C GLU A 125 -2.57 10.57 6.58
N GLY A 126 -1.28 10.68 6.92
CA GLY A 126 -0.74 10.29 8.21
C GLY A 126 -0.23 8.84 8.26
N ASP A 127 -0.69 7.96 7.38
CA ASP A 127 -0.10 6.63 7.17
C ASP A 127 1.07 6.71 6.17
N MET A 128 1.93 5.69 6.13
CA MET A 128 3.03 5.64 5.16
C MET A 128 3.35 4.22 4.74
N THR A 129 3.90 4.07 3.54
CA THR A 129 4.49 2.82 3.09
C THR A 129 5.97 3.01 2.81
N TRP A 130 6.81 2.19 3.44
CA TRP A 130 8.24 2.13 3.15
C TRP A 130 8.46 1.15 2.01
N THR A 131 9.06 1.64 0.94
CA THR A 131 9.24 0.92 -0.33
C THR A 131 10.69 0.98 -0.76
N VAL A 132 11.07 0.17 -1.75
CA VAL A 132 12.36 0.34 -2.43
C VAL A 132 12.37 1.69 -3.14
N ALA A 133 13.48 2.43 -3.05
CA ALA A 133 13.66 3.67 -3.77
C ALA A 133 13.80 3.40 -5.28
N ASP A 134 13.21 4.28 -6.09
CA ASP A 134 13.33 4.29 -7.55
C ASP A 134 14.63 4.92 -8.07
#